data_AF-A0A383V7P6-F1
#
_entry.id   AF-A0A383V7P6-F1
#
_cell.length_a   1.000
_cell.length_b   1.000
_cell.length_c   1.000
_cell.angle_alpha   90.00
_cell.angle_beta   90.00
_cell.angle_gamma   90.00
#
_symmetry.space_group_name_H-M   'P 1'
#
loop_
_entity.id
_entity.type
_entity.pdbx_description
1 polymer ?
#
loop_
_entity_poly.entity_id
_entity_poly.type
_entity_poly.pdbx_seq_one_letter_code
_entity_poly.pdbx_strand_id
1 'polypeptide(L)'
;MAFAGRSVLQQLVSQQRALQAALSGNLLQPAAGWPALQTKQQAYSTSSESKPAADSPRRPRPSIFAACVLERLPVVKSPPPAWEAEYKAWTQLRQMNEQLIKQYPALDKKQKTRDDSEQGELKLVPTVTKADESGAASTMKRRLADKLVLLVKARNPAAAAAAAAAAGSVSGAAAATAAAAEGQAVWTFPTAEHKAGESIKEAAERALKEAIGPSQVYFVGNSPMAHLDLRSTSSSSSSSSSSSAAGSPSASTADAAPSSNGSSSSNSSKRPAARVFFHLAQVVNDPWEVSLQESSSASELAWVGKEELGQYLQDEALLALARKML
;
A
#
# COMPACT_ATOMS: atom_id res chain seq x y z
N MET A 1 59.60 -61.13 3.80
CA MET A 1 59.44 -59.94 4.66
C MET A 1 58.37 -59.03 4.06
N ALA A 2 57.08 -59.28 4.34
CA ALA A 2 55.99 -58.48 3.77
C ALA A 2 54.73 -58.53 4.65
N PHE A 3 54.76 -58.00 5.87
CA PHE A 3 53.56 -57.81 6.70
C PHE A 3 53.79 -56.70 7.73
N ALA A 4 53.73 -55.43 7.29
CA ALA A 4 53.68 -54.28 8.22
C ALA A 4 52.89 -53.07 7.68
N GLY A 5 52.49 -53.05 6.41
CA GLY A 5 51.86 -51.87 5.78
C GLY A 5 50.33 -51.80 5.85
N ARG A 6 49.62 -52.88 6.24
CA ARG A 6 48.13 -52.90 6.22
C ARG A 6 47.47 -52.35 7.49
N SER A 7 48.22 -52.17 8.59
CA SER A 7 47.67 -51.75 9.89
C SER A 7 47.36 -50.24 9.94
N VAL A 8 48.20 -49.41 9.31
CA VAL A 8 48.08 -47.94 9.45
C VAL A 8 46.89 -47.40 8.66
N LEU A 9 46.60 -47.95 7.48
CA LEU A 9 45.45 -47.55 6.67
C LEU A 9 44.11 -47.95 7.32
N GLN A 10 44.05 -49.12 7.97
CA GLN A 10 42.85 -49.50 8.72
C GLN A 10 42.61 -48.59 9.93
N GLN A 11 43.69 -48.19 10.62
CA GLN A 11 43.60 -47.30 11.77
C GLN A 11 43.15 -45.89 11.34
N LEU A 12 43.64 -45.38 10.21
CA LEU A 12 43.22 -44.07 9.68
C LEU A 12 41.74 -44.06 9.27
N VAL A 13 41.27 -45.13 8.59
CA VAL A 13 39.86 -45.26 8.18
C VAL A 13 38.93 -45.39 9.40
N SER A 14 39.36 -46.08 10.46
CA SER A 14 38.59 -46.16 11.70
C SER A 14 38.48 -44.81 12.42
N GLN A 15 39.55 -44.01 12.43
CA GLN A 15 39.51 -42.66 13.02
C GLN A 15 38.62 -41.72 12.22
N GLN A 16 38.63 -41.83 10.89
CA GLN A 16 37.77 -41.01 10.03
C GLN A 16 36.28 -41.36 10.20
N ARG A 17 35.94 -42.65 10.38
CA ARG A 17 34.56 -43.05 10.72
C ARG A 17 34.14 -42.61 12.12
N ALA A 18 35.03 -42.66 13.11
CA ALA A 18 34.73 -42.16 14.46
C ALA A 18 34.46 -40.64 14.46
N LEU A 19 35.22 -39.86 13.69
CA LEU A 19 34.98 -38.43 13.52
C LEU A 19 33.66 -38.13 12.78
N GLN A 20 33.32 -38.90 11.74
CA GLN A 20 32.04 -38.75 11.05
C GLN A 20 30.83 -39.16 11.91
N ALA A 21 31.00 -40.11 12.82
CA ALA A 21 29.96 -40.47 13.80
C ALA A 21 29.78 -39.37 14.87
N ALA A 22 30.86 -38.76 15.34
CA ALA A 22 30.80 -37.64 16.27
C ALA A 22 30.16 -36.37 15.66
N LEU A 23 30.33 -36.16 14.36
CA LEU A 23 29.72 -35.03 13.63
C LEU A 23 28.25 -35.25 13.26
N SER A 24 27.80 -36.50 13.10
CA SER A 24 26.41 -36.81 12.72
C SER A 24 25.48 -37.05 13.91
N GLY A 25 26.03 -37.30 15.10
CA GLY A 25 25.26 -37.64 16.30
C GLY A 25 25.18 -36.53 17.34
N ASN A 26 24.71 -35.30 17.01
CA ASN A 26 24.30 -34.37 18.08
C ASN A 26 23.37 -33.19 17.70
N LEU A 27 22.40 -33.39 16.81
CA LEU A 27 21.37 -32.38 16.55
C LEU A 27 20.00 -33.04 16.44
N LEU A 28 19.51 -33.60 17.55
CA LEU A 28 18.08 -33.83 17.88
C LEU A 28 17.98 -34.52 19.25
N GLN A 29 18.21 -33.76 20.32
CA GLN A 29 17.52 -34.01 21.58
C GLN A 29 16.92 -32.68 22.07
N PRO A 30 15.61 -32.61 22.32
CA PRO A 30 15.00 -31.44 22.93
C PRO A 30 15.50 -31.34 24.37
N ALA A 31 16.18 -30.23 24.67
CA ALA A 31 16.54 -29.86 26.02
C ALA A 31 15.26 -29.70 26.86
N ALA A 32 14.97 -30.71 27.68
CA ALA A 32 14.07 -30.59 28.81
C ALA A 32 14.70 -29.61 29.82
N GLY A 33 13.94 -28.59 30.22
CA GLY A 33 14.30 -27.72 31.34
C GLY A 33 14.55 -26.26 30.98
N TRP A 34 13.54 -25.59 30.41
CA TRP A 34 13.37 -24.15 30.60
C TRP A 34 12.23 -23.95 31.59
N PRO A 35 12.43 -23.21 32.70
CA PRO A 35 11.36 -22.93 33.64
C PRO A 35 10.28 -22.12 32.93
N ALA A 36 9.06 -22.65 32.99
CA ALA A 36 7.86 -22.03 32.47
C ALA A 36 7.66 -20.64 33.09
N LEU A 37 8.02 -19.60 32.33
CA LEU A 37 7.41 -18.28 32.48
C LEU A 37 5.95 -18.42 32.02
N GLN A 38 5.09 -18.87 32.93
CA GLN A 38 3.65 -18.69 32.86
C GLN A 38 3.35 -17.19 32.86
N THR A 39 3.45 -16.57 31.69
CA THR A 39 2.80 -15.29 31.46
C THR A 39 1.31 -15.55 31.51
N LYS A 40 0.68 -15.10 32.59
CA LYS A 40 -0.77 -14.91 32.69
C LYS A 40 -1.27 -14.11 31.49
N GLN A 41 -1.75 -14.79 30.45
CA GLN A 41 -2.81 -14.27 29.60
C GLN A 41 -4.12 -14.87 30.08
N GLN A 42 -4.48 -14.53 31.33
CA GLN A 42 -5.85 -14.59 31.78
C GLN A 42 -6.59 -13.42 31.12
N ALA A 43 -7.58 -13.76 30.31
CA ALA A 43 -8.79 -12.99 30.08
C ALA A 43 -8.65 -11.55 29.54
N TYR A 44 -8.51 -11.43 28.23
CA TYR A 44 -9.28 -10.42 27.46
C TYR A 44 -10.21 -11.12 26.47
N SER A 45 -10.90 -12.16 26.95
CA SER A 45 -12.19 -12.58 26.42
C SER A 45 -13.26 -12.10 27.39
N THR A 46 -13.45 -10.79 27.51
CA THR A 46 -14.77 -10.30 27.91
C THR A 46 -15.68 -10.57 26.73
N SER A 47 -16.31 -11.75 26.74
CA SER A 47 -17.65 -11.90 26.22
C SER A 47 -18.46 -10.73 26.81
N SER A 48 -18.72 -9.74 25.99
CA SER A 48 -19.91 -8.92 26.16
C SER A 48 -20.98 -9.51 25.26
N GLU A 49 -21.43 -10.73 25.59
CA GLU A 49 -22.81 -11.11 25.36
C GLU A 49 -23.69 -10.18 26.22
N SER A 50 -23.81 -8.93 25.77
CA SER A 50 -24.91 -8.09 26.19
C SER A 50 -26.17 -8.72 25.61
N LYS A 51 -26.90 -9.42 26.48
CA LYS A 51 -28.36 -9.56 26.46
C LYS A 51 -29.00 -8.44 25.62
N PRO A 52 -29.87 -8.73 24.63
CA PRO A 52 -30.43 -7.69 23.78
C PRO A 52 -31.29 -6.76 24.65
N ALA A 53 -30.69 -5.64 25.06
CA ALA A 53 -31.39 -4.58 25.75
C ALA A 53 -32.33 -3.93 24.72
N ALA A 54 -33.61 -3.95 25.05
CA ALA A 54 -34.69 -3.37 24.28
C ALA A 54 -34.34 -1.97 23.77
N ASP A 55 -34.42 -1.86 22.45
CA ASP A 55 -34.78 -0.73 21.61
C ASP A 55 -34.85 0.66 22.30
N SER A 56 -33.69 1.29 22.43
CA SER A 56 -33.60 2.76 22.36
C SER A 56 -33.15 3.11 20.95
N PRO A 57 -33.70 4.16 20.29
CA PRO A 57 -33.35 4.51 18.92
C PRO A 57 -31.86 4.90 18.86
N ARG A 58 -31.03 3.91 18.56
CA ARG A 58 -29.59 4.04 18.47
C ARG A 58 -29.34 4.90 17.25
N ARG A 59 -28.78 6.10 17.46
CA ARG A 59 -28.39 7.01 16.38
C ARG A 59 -27.66 6.21 15.28
N PRO A 60 -27.98 6.42 13.99
CA PRO A 60 -27.34 5.69 12.91
C PRO A 60 -25.82 5.89 13.01
N ARG A 61 -25.08 4.78 13.06
CA ARG A 61 -23.63 4.81 13.05
C ARG A 61 -23.20 5.21 11.63
N PRO A 62 -22.18 6.08 11.48
CA PRO A 62 -21.65 6.35 10.15
C PRO A 62 -21.14 5.06 9.53
N SER A 63 -21.48 4.80 8.28
CA SER A 63 -20.97 3.64 7.55
C SER A 63 -19.46 3.79 7.38
N ILE A 64 -18.72 2.73 7.72
CA ILE A 64 -17.26 2.71 7.66
C ILE A 64 -16.87 1.98 6.37
N PHE A 65 -15.98 2.60 5.60
CA PHE A 65 -15.41 2.01 4.40
C PHE A 65 -13.90 1.86 4.59
N ALA A 66 -13.37 0.76 4.05
CA ALA A 66 -11.95 0.50 3.98
C ALA A 66 -11.53 0.54 2.52
N ALA A 67 -10.60 1.44 2.19
CA ALA A 67 -10.00 1.58 0.89
C ALA A 67 -8.55 1.09 0.91
N CYS A 68 -8.12 0.44 -0.17
CA CYS A 68 -6.76 -0.04 -0.33
C CYS A 68 -6.01 0.79 -1.37
N VAL A 69 -4.90 1.38 -0.97
CA VAL A 69 -3.95 2.05 -1.86
C VAL A 69 -2.85 1.05 -2.19
N LEU A 70 -3.00 0.37 -3.33
CA LEU A 70 -1.99 -0.58 -3.81
C LEU A 70 -0.95 0.17 -4.63
N GLU A 71 0.31 0.14 -4.18
CA GLU A 71 1.45 0.75 -4.86
C GLU A 71 2.41 -0.29 -5.44
N ARG A 72 2.96 0.05 -6.60
CA ARG A 72 4.16 -0.57 -7.17
C ARG A 72 5.34 0.36 -6.94
N LEU A 73 6.37 -0.14 -6.28
CA LEU A 73 7.61 0.59 -6.08
C LEU A 73 8.39 0.76 -7.41
N PRO A 74 9.29 1.75 -7.49
CA PRO A 74 10.22 1.87 -8.61
C PRO A 74 11.09 0.62 -8.75
N VAL A 75 11.17 0.09 -9.97
CA VAL A 75 12.01 -1.05 -10.33
C VAL A 75 13.37 -0.57 -10.81
N VAL A 76 13.40 0.57 -11.48
CA VAL A 76 14.61 1.22 -12.01
C VAL A 76 14.86 2.51 -11.24
N LYS A 77 16.12 2.92 -11.10
CA LYS A 77 16.46 4.23 -10.53
C LYS A 77 16.14 5.34 -11.52
N SER A 78 15.51 6.41 -11.07
CA SER A 78 15.35 7.59 -11.91
C SER A 78 16.72 8.15 -12.32
N PRO A 79 16.83 8.69 -13.55
CA PRO A 79 18.08 9.31 -13.99
C PRO A 79 18.40 10.51 -13.09
N PRO A 80 19.66 10.69 -12.69
CA PRO A 80 20.05 11.82 -11.86
C PRO A 80 19.80 13.14 -12.60
N PRO A 81 19.46 14.23 -11.88
CA PRO A 81 19.37 15.55 -12.49
C PRO A 81 20.74 15.99 -13.02
N ALA A 82 20.73 16.89 -14.02
CA ALA A 82 21.94 17.30 -14.75
C ALA A 82 23.10 17.74 -13.82
N TRP A 83 22.80 18.54 -12.80
CA TRP A 83 23.82 19.02 -11.84
C TRP A 83 24.48 17.89 -11.05
N GLU A 84 23.75 16.81 -10.72
CA GLU A 84 24.29 15.68 -9.98
C GLU A 84 25.18 14.82 -10.89
N ALA A 85 24.80 14.71 -12.17
CA ALA A 85 25.61 14.05 -13.19
C ALA A 85 26.94 14.81 -13.41
N GLU A 86 26.87 16.14 -13.54
CA GLU A 86 28.06 17.00 -13.65
C GLU A 86 28.95 16.91 -12.41
N TYR A 87 28.36 16.97 -11.22
CA TYR A 87 29.08 16.83 -9.95
C TYR A 87 29.77 15.46 -9.83
N LYS A 88 29.08 14.38 -10.21
CA LYS A 88 29.66 13.03 -10.23
C LYS A 88 30.81 12.92 -11.22
N ALA A 89 30.65 13.45 -12.42
CA ALA A 89 31.71 13.47 -13.43
C ALA A 89 32.93 14.27 -12.95
N TRP A 90 32.71 15.45 -12.36
CA TRP A 90 33.77 16.26 -11.75
C TRP A 90 34.47 15.54 -10.61
N THR A 91 33.70 14.90 -9.71
CA THR A 91 34.24 14.14 -8.58
C THR A 91 35.10 12.98 -9.05
N GLN A 92 34.65 12.24 -10.07
CA GLN A 92 35.40 11.13 -10.65
C GLN A 92 36.70 11.63 -11.30
N LEU A 93 36.65 12.71 -12.09
CA LEU A 93 37.84 13.32 -12.70
C LEU A 93 38.84 13.78 -11.64
N ARG A 94 38.35 14.39 -10.56
CA ARG A 94 39.19 14.83 -9.45
C ARG A 94 39.87 13.66 -8.76
N GLN A 95 39.14 12.58 -8.47
CA GLN A 95 39.71 11.36 -7.89
C GLN A 95 40.80 10.75 -8.78
N MET A 96 40.61 10.77 -10.11
CA MET A 96 41.61 10.33 -11.07
C MET A 96 42.88 11.20 -11.02
N ASN A 97 42.70 12.52 -11.05
CA ASN A 97 43.81 13.48 -11.07
C ASN A 97 44.62 13.49 -9.76
N GLU A 98 43.95 13.39 -8.62
CA GLU A 98 44.60 13.36 -7.30
C GLU A 98 45.17 11.97 -6.95
N GLN A 99 45.12 11.00 -7.89
CA GLN A 99 45.54 9.60 -7.68
C GLN A 99 44.93 8.94 -6.44
N LEU A 100 43.79 9.44 -5.98
CA LEU A 100 43.03 8.89 -4.85
C LEU A 100 42.37 7.54 -5.20
N ILE A 101 42.46 7.13 -6.47
CA ILE A 101 41.96 5.85 -6.95
C ILE A 101 42.96 4.75 -6.62
N LYS A 102 42.44 3.61 -6.17
CA LYS A 102 43.18 2.37 -5.97
C LYS A 102 44.00 2.04 -7.22
N GLN A 103 45.32 2.09 -7.11
CA GLN A 103 46.21 1.55 -8.13
C GLN A 103 46.03 0.03 -8.17
N TYR A 104 45.56 -0.47 -9.31
CA TYR A 104 45.54 -1.90 -9.54
C TYR A 104 46.96 -2.39 -9.83
N PRO A 105 47.35 -3.59 -9.38
CA PRO A 105 48.66 -4.15 -9.69
C PRO A 105 48.84 -4.21 -11.20
N ALA A 106 50.04 -3.83 -11.67
CA ALA A 106 50.36 -3.89 -13.08
C ALA A 106 50.20 -5.35 -13.57
N LEU A 107 49.32 -5.56 -14.54
CA LEU A 107 49.21 -6.85 -15.21
C LEU A 107 50.51 -7.10 -15.97
N ASP A 108 51.15 -8.24 -15.71
CA ASP A 108 52.33 -8.66 -16.46
C ASP A 108 51.94 -8.83 -17.93
N LYS A 109 52.55 -8.02 -18.81
CA LYS A 109 52.30 -8.00 -20.27
C LYS A 109 52.52 -9.35 -20.97
N LYS A 110 53.02 -10.37 -20.25
CA LYS A 110 53.25 -11.73 -20.74
C LYS A 110 52.11 -12.70 -20.45
N GLN A 111 51.12 -12.33 -19.62
CA GLN A 111 49.90 -13.13 -19.50
C GLN A 111 49.07 -12.92 -20.76
N LYS A 112 48.96 -13.98 -21.57
CA LYS A 112 48.00 -14.05 -22.67
C LYS A 112 46.61 -13.83 -22.07
N THR A 113 46.09 -12.62 -22.18
CA THR A 113 44.71 -12.30 -21.81
C THR A 113 43.85 -13.28 -22.56
N ARG A 114 43.08 -14.10 -21.82
CA ARG A 114 42.03 -14.90 -22.45
C ARG A 114 41.14 -13.89 -23.15
N ASP A 115 40.94 -14.08 -24.45
CA ASP A 115 40.09 -13.22 -25.24
C ASP A 115 38.66 -13.47 -24.75
N ASP A 116 38.20 -12.65 -23.80
CA ASP A 116 36.86 -12.72 -23.21
C ASP A 116 35.79 -12.22 -24.21
N SER A 117 36.12 -12.07 -25.49
CA SER A 117 35.16 -11.80 -26.57
C SER A 117 34.09 -12.88 -26.74
N GLU A 118 34.24 -14.05 -26.11
CA GLU A 118 33.19 -15.07 -25.96
C GLU A 118 32.11 -14.71 -24.91
N GLN A 119 32.38 -13.74 -24.03
CA GLN A 119 31.34 -13.13 -23.20
C GLN A 119 30.53 -12.21 -24.13
N GLY A 120 29.55 -12.80 -24.81
CA GLY A 120 28.71 -12.10 -25.79
C GLY A 120 28.26 -10.73 -25.26
N GLU A 121 28.25 -9.74 -26.16
CA GLU A 121 27.87 -8.36 -25.87
C GLU A 121 26.62 -8.32 -24.97
N LEU A 122 26.80 -7.92 -23.71
CA LEU A 122 25.73 -7.84 -22.72
C LEU A 122 24.79 -6.69 -23.11
N LYS A 123 23.79 -7.02 -23.93
CA LYS A 123 22.73 -6.11 -24.32
C LYS A 123 21.82 -5.89 -23.12
N LEU A 124 22.09 -4.82 -22.38
CA LEU A 124 21.25 -4.40 -21.26
C LEU A 124 19.83 -4.13 -21.77
N VAL A 125 18.85 -4.59 -21.01
CA VAL A 125 17.44 -4.34 -21.30
C VAL A 125 17.19 -2.82 -21.19
N PRO A 126 16.55 -2.19 -22.19
CA PRO A 126 16.27 -0.77 -22.14
C PRO A 126 15.35 -0.44 -20.97
N THR A 127 15.57 0.73 -20.36
CA THR A 127 14.76 1.23 -19.24
C THR A 127 13.40 1.76 -19.69
N VAL A 128 13.27 2.10 -20.98
CA VAL A 128 12.02 2.51 -21.62
C VAL A 128 11.41 1.29 -22.31
N THR A 129 10.15 1.00 -21.99
CA THR A 129 9.42 -0.15 -22.49
C THR A 129 8.44 0.26 -23.59
N LYS A 130 7.95 -0.71 -24.37
CA LYS A 130 6.86 -0.48 -25.35
C LYS A 130 5.56 0.03 -24.67
N ALA A 131 5.37 -0.27 -23.39
CA ALA A 131 4.23 0.20 -22.61
C ALA A 131 4.33 1.72 -22.34
N ASP A 132 5.55 2.25 -22.26
CA ASP A 132 5.79 3.70 -22.14
C ASP A 132 5.44 4.42 -23.44
N GLU A 133 5.82 3.86 -24.58
CA GLU A 133 5.52 4.42 -25.91
C GLU A 133 4.02 4.42 -26.23
N SER A 134 3.32 3.37 -25.81
CA SER A 134 1.86 3.23 -26.02
C SER A 134 1.01 3.90 -24.95
N GLY A 135 1.61 4.35 -23.83
CA GLY A 135 0.88 4.96 -22.72
C GLY A 135 -0.13 4.05 -22.03
N ALA A 136 0.01 2.72 -22.17
CA ALA A 136 -0.98 1.75 -21.70
C ALA A 136 -1.10 1.72 -20.16
N ALA A 137 -2.07 2.44 -19.61
CA ALA A 137 -2.28 2.55 -18.16
C ALA A 137 -2.68 1.25 -17.48
N SER A 138 -3.12 0.23 -18.22
CA SER A 138 -3.51 -1.06 -17.66
C SER A 138 -2.32 -1.94 -17.20
N THR A 139 -1.10 -1.67 -17.68
CA THR A 139 0.09 -2.49 -17.35
C THR A 139 1.03 -1.78 -16.37
N MET A 140 1.68 -2.60 -15.52
CA MET A 140 2.74 -2.18 -14.61
C MET A 140 4.10 -2.04 -15.29
N LYS A 141 4.25 -2.48 -16.55
CA LYS A 141 5.53 -2.41 -17.30
C LYS A 141 5.89 -0.98 -17.71
N ARG A 142 4.97 -0.02 -17.56
CA ARG A 142 5.25 1.40 -17.80
C ARG A 142 5.96 2.06 -16.61
N ARG A 143 6.64 3.16 -16.88
CA ARG A 143 7.31 4.09 -15.96
C ARG A 143 8.06 3.34 -14.86
N LEU A 144 9.00 2.47 -15.25
CA LEU A 144 9.74 1.62 -14.31
C LEU A 144 10.49 2.41 -13.22
N ALA A 145 10.81 3.68 -13.47
CA ALA A 145 11.47 4.56 -12.51
C ALA A 145 10.54 5.21 -11.48
N ASP A 146 9.23 5.22 -11.73
CA ASP A 146 8.28 5.94 -10.89
C ASP A 146 7.48 5.01 -9.98
N LYS A 147 6.89 5.56 -8.92
CA LYS A 147 5.88 4.84 -8.15
C LYS A 147 4.55 4.87 -8.90
N LEU A 148 3.92 3.71 -9.05
CA LEU A 148 2.58 3.59 -9.65
C LEU A 148 1.57 3.16 -8.59
N VAL A 149 0.33 3.64 -8.74
CA VAL A 149 -0.76 3.33 -7.82
C VAL A 149 -1.96 2.81 -8.57
N LEU A 150 -2.64 1.83 -7.98
CA LEU A 150 -3.82 1.22 -8.55
C LEU A 150 -5.07 2.09 -8.40
N LEU A 151 -5.72 2.37 -9.53
CA LEU A 151 -7.05 2.93 -9.59
C LEU A 151 -7.99 1.97 -10.31
N VAL A 152 -9.24 1.99 -9.86
CA VAL A 152 -10.29 1.11 -10.34
C VAL A 152 -11.49 1.96 -10.77
N LYS A 153 -12.03 1.65 -11.95
CA LYS A 153 -13.24 2.28 -12.48
C LYS A 153 -14.44 1.44 -12.10
N ALA A 154 -15.38 2.05 -11.36
CA ALA A 154 -16.63 1.37 -11.03
C ALA A 154 -17.42 1.04 -12.30
N ARG A 155 -17.94 -0.18 -12.39
CA ARG A 155 -18.88 -0.55 -13.46
C ARG A 155 -20.16 0.24 -13.25
N ASN A 156 -20.65 0.88 -14.32
CA ASN A 156 -21.84 1.74 -14.29
C ASN A 156 -22.97 1.09 -13.47
N PRO A 157 -23.55 1.75 -12.44
CA PRO A 157 -24.45 1.11 -11.48
C PRO A 157 -25.66 0.41 -12.10
N ALA A 158 -26.14 0.86 -13.27
CA ALA A 158 -27.21 0.20 -14.01
C ALA A 158 -26.84 -1.22 -14.51
N ALA A 159 -25.58 -1.42 -14.93
CA ALA A 159 -25.06 -2.72 -15.35
C ALA A 159 -24.57 -3.56 -14.15
N ALA A 160 -24.05 -2.92 -13.10
CA ALA A 160 -23.62 -3.59 -11.87
C ALA A 160 -24.81 -4.17 -11.09
N ALA A 161 -25.96 -3.48 -11.04
CA ALA A 161 -27.18 -4.00 -10.41
C ALA A 161 -27.71 -5.28 -11.11
N ALA A 162 -27.62 -5.36 -12.44
CA ALA A 162 -28.01 -6.54 -13.21
C ALA A 162 -27.07 -7.74 -12.96
N ALA A 163 -25.77 -7.50 -12.80
CA ALA A 163 -24.80 -8.55 -12.47
C ALA A 163 -24.85 -8.98 -11.00
N ALA A 164 -25.06 -8.03 -10.07
CA ALA A 164 -25.23 -8.30 -8.64
C ALA A 164 -26.52 -9.08 -8.34
N ALA A 165 -27.59 -8.86 -9.11
CA ALA A 165 -28.83 -9.65 -9.04
C ALA A 165 -28.61 -11.13 -9.41
N ALA A 166 -27.62 -11.44 -10.27
CA ALA A 166 -27.23 -12.80 -10.60
C ALA A 166 -26.27 -13.43 -9.56
N ALA A 167 -25.59 -12.62 -8.73
CA ALA A 167 -24.54 -13.05 -7.80
C ALA A 167 -24.86 -12.88 -6.30
N GLY A 168 -26.03 -12.35 -5.93
CA GLY A 168 -26.48 -12.26 -4.54
C GLY A 168 -25.62 -11.40 -3.60
N SER A 169 -24.83 -10.46 -4.14
CA SER A 169 -23.91 -9.61 -3.36
C SER A 169 -24.33 -8.14 -3.42
N VAL A 170 -24.64 -7.56 -2.25
CA VAL A 170 -25.07 -6.16 -2.09
C VAL A 170 -24.03 -5.42 -1.24
N SER A 171 -22.86 -5.12 -1.80
CA SER A 171 -21.91 -4.21 -1.13
C SER A 171 -20.83 -3.74 -2.10
N GLY A 172 -20.83 -2.45 -2.44
CA GLY A 172 -19.78 -1.86 -3.26
C GLY A 172 -20.27 -0.67 -4.06
N ALA A 173 -20.72 0.39 -3.40
CA ALA A 173 -21.28 1.53 -4.14
C ALA A 173 -21.24 2.89 -3.43
N ALA A 174 -21.20 3.00 -2.09
CA ALA A 174 -21.60 4.24 -1.42
C ALA A 174 -20.78 5.51 -1.75
N ALA A 175 -19.46 5.39 -1.99
CA ALA A 175 -18.63 6.52 -2.40
C ALA A 175 -18.71 6.83 -3.90
N ALA A 176 -18.98 5.80 -4.72
CA ALA A 176 -19.20 5.95 -6.16
C ALA A 176 -20.65 6.37 -6.50
N THR A 177 -21.63 6.12 -5.63
CA THR A 177 -23.06 6.32 -5.92
C THR A 177 -23.52 7.77 -5.94
N ALA A 178 -22.79 8.70 -5.32
CA ALA A 178 -23.15 10.12 -5.40
C ALA A 178 -22.78 10.73 -6.77
N ALA A 179 -21.64 10.34 -7.35
CA ALA A 179 -21.18 10.80 -8.66
C ALA A 179 -21.64 9.90 -9.82
N ALA A 180 -21.91 8.62 -9.57
CA ALA A 180 -22.51 7.72 -10.57
C ALA A 180 -23.99 8.04 -10.85
N ALA A 181 -24.63 8.91 -10.07
CA ALA A 181 -25.94 9.48 -10.38
C ALA A 181 -25.92 10.35 -11.66
N GLU A 182 -24.75 10.82 -12.09
CA GLU A 182 -24.57 11.65 -13.31
C GLU A 182 -24.06 10.87 -14.53
N GLY A 183 -24.02 9.53 -14.48
CA GLY A 183 -23.62 8.68 -15.62
C GLY A 183 -22.13 8.72 -15.98
N GLN A 184 -21.32 9.45 -15.20
CA GLN A 184 -19.86 9.49 -15.37
C GLN A 184 -19.20 8.33 -14.62
N ALA A 185 -18.26 7.67 -15.28
CA ALA A 185 -17.52 6.59 -14.67
C ALA A 185 -16.51 7.13 -13.65
N VAL A 186 -16.73 6.81 -12.37
CA VAL A 186 -15.94 7.32 -11.26
C VAL A 186 -14.74 6.41 -11.01
N TRP A 187 -13.53 6.98 -11.09
CA TRP A 187 -12.30 6.31 -10.68
C TRP A 187 -12.08 6.46 -9.18
N THR A 188 -11.86 5.36 -8.50
CA THR A 188 -11.62 5.32 -7.06
C THR A 188 -10.59 4.25 -6.71
N PHE A 189 -10.14 4.25 -5.46
CA PHE A 189 -9.36 3.13 -4.91
C PHE A 189 -10.28 1.93 -4.64
N PRO A 190 -9.78 0.68 -4.73
CA PRO A 190 -10.51 -0.49 -4.28
C PRO A 190 -11.08 -0.27 -2.87
N THR A 191 -12.40 -0.24 -2.73
CA THR A 191 -13.07 0.15 -1.49
C THR A 191 -14.17 -0.85 -1.15
N ALA A 192 -14.25 -1.26 0.11
CA ALA A 192 -15.31 -2.12 0.63
C ALA A 192 -15.92 -1.55 1.91
N GLU A 193 -17.21 -1.84 2.13
CA GLU A 193 -17.89 -1.55 3.39
C GLU A 193 -17.41 -2.49 4.49
N HIS A 194 -17.15 -1.95 5.68
CA HIS A 194 -16.73 -2.70 6.86
C HIS A 194 -17.88 -3.56 7.41
N LYS A 195 -17.63 -4.85 7.62
CA LYS A 195 -18.59 -5.78 8.24
C LYS A 195 -18.32 -5.96 9.73
N ALA A 196 -19.36 -6.27 10.50
CA ALA A 196 -19.19 -6.58 11.92
C ALA A 196 -18.35 -7.87 12.07
N GLY A 197 -17.27 -7.81 12.84
CA GLY A 197 -16.40 -8.95 13.13
C GLY A 197 -15.09 -9.03 12.33
N GLU A 198 -14.89 -8.18 11.31
CA GLU A 198 -13.59 -8.03 10.62
C GLU A 198 -12.85 -6.77 11.09
N SER A 199 -11.52 -6.75 10.97
CA SER A 199 -10.74 -5.52 11.15
C SER A 199 -10.85 -4.61 9.92
N ILE A 200 -10.58 -3.30 10.07
CA ILE A 200 -10.61 -2.35 8.93
C ILE A 200 -9.57 -2.76 7.87
N LYS A 201 -8.44 -3.31 8.30
CA LYS A 201 -7.42 -3.87 7.42
C LYS A 201 -7.94 -5.08 6.64
N GLU A 202 -8.58 -6.04 7.31
CA GLU A 202 -9.20 -7.19 6.64
C GLU A 202 -10.27 -6.75 5.62
N ALA A 203 -11.02 -5.69 5.92
CA ALA A 203 -11.96 -5.10 4.97
C ALA A 203 -11.25 -4.52 3.73
N ALA A 204 -10.09 -3.88 3.90
CA ALA A 204 -9.27 -3.39 2.77
C ALA A 204 -8.63 -4.54 1.97
N GLU A 205 -8.16 -5.59 2.64
CA GLU A 205 -7.65 -6.82 2.01
C GLU A 205 -8.73 -7.49 1.17
N ARG A 206 -9.96 -7.56 1.69
CA ARG A 206 -11.13 -8.07 0.96
C ARG A 206 -11.46 -7.19 -0.24
N ALA A 207 -11.45 -5.87 -0.09
CA ALA A 207 -11.70 -4.93 -1.19
C ALA A 207 -10.71 -5.15 -2.34
N LEU A 208 -9.43 -5.34 -2.00
CA LEU A 208 -8.39 -5.59 -2.99
C LEU A 208 -8.58 -6.96 -3.66
N LYS A 209 -8.82 -8.00 -2.87
CA LYS A 209 -9.04 -9.37 -3.37
C LYS A 209 -10.26 -9.45 -4.29
N GLU A 210 -11.32 -8.68 -4.03
CA GLU A 210 -12.50 -8.61 -4.90
C GLU A 210 -12.21 -7.91 -6.23
N ALA A 211 -11.33 -6.90 -6.24
CA ALA A 211 -10.99 -6.15 -7.43
C ALA A 211 -10.02 -6.89 -8.37
N ILE A 212 -8.92 -7.42 -7.81
CA ILE A 212 -7.80 -7.97 -8.60
C ILE A 212 -7.53 -9.47 -8.34
N GLY A 213 -8.32 -10.12 -7.50
CA GLY A 213 -8.13 -11.53 -7.14
C GLY A 213 -6.98 -11.78 -6.17
N PRO A 214 -6.56 -13.05 -6.00
CA PRO A 214 -5.47 -13.43 -5.12
C PRO A 214 -4.12 -12.95 -5.68
N SER A 215 -3.64 -11.82 -5.18
CA SER A 215 -2.35 -11.23 -5.53
C SER A 215 -1.39 -11.25 -4.34
N GLN A 216 -0.08 -11.36 -4.62
CA GLN A 216 0.95 -11.34 -3.58
C GLN A 216 1.25 -9.89 -3.18
N VAL A 217 0.48 -9.41 -2.22
CA VAL A 217 0.49 -8.04 -1.73
C VAL A 217 0.85 -8.01 -0.25
N TYR A 218 1.63 -7.02 0.14
CA TYR A 218 2.04 -6.78 1.52
C TYR A 218 1.42 -5.50 2.07
N PHE A 219 0.60 -5.62 3.12
CA PHE A 219 -0.02 -4.48 3.78
C PHE A 219 0.93 -3.85 4.80
N VAL A 220 1.14 -2.54 4.70
CA VAL A 220 2.06 -1.80 5.56
C VAL A 220 1.37 -1.44 6.87
N GLY A 221 1.58 -2.28 7.88
CA GLY A 221 1.04 -2.09 9.22
C GLY A 221 -0.47 -2.41 9.35
N ASN A 222 -1.01 -2.14 10.54
CA ASN A 222 -2.44 -2.35 10.86
C ASN A 222 -3.22 -1.03 10.98
N SER A 223 -2.52 0.11 11.04
CA SER A 223 -3.14 1.44 11.13
C SER A 223 -3.47 1.97 9.73
N PRO A 224 -4.59 2.67 9.55
CA PRO A 224 -4.86 3.37 8.30
C PRO A 224 -3.88 4.54 8.13
N MET A 225 -3.47 4.79 6.89
CA MET A 225 -2.59 5.89 6.52
C MET A 225 -3.33 7.23 6.53
N ALA A 226 -4.61 7.24 6.16
CA ALA A 226 -5.45 8.42 6.13
C ALA A 226 -6.94 8.08 6.27
N HIS A 227 -7.77 9.11 6.43
CA HIS A 227 -9.22 8.98 6.34
C HIS A 227 -9.84 10.13 5.56
N LEU A 228 -11.00 9.88 4.95
CA LEU A 228 -11.83 10.86 4.26
C LEU A 228 -13.26 10.78 4.77
N ASP A 229 -13.82 11.94 5.12
CA ASP A 229 -15.20 12.09 5.57
C ASP A 229 -16.13 12.36 4.39
N LEU A 230 -16.96 11.38 4.05
CA LEU A 230 -17.97 11.53 3.00
C LEU A 230 -19.21 12.20 3.59
N ARG A 231 -19.53 13.38 3.05
CA ARG A 231 -20.76 14.10 3.38
C ARG A 231 -21.91 13.44 2.63
N SER A 232 -23.02 13.14 3.33
CA SER A 232 -24.25 12.75 2.63
C SER A 232 -24.69 13.91 1.77
N THR A 233 -24.75 13.72 0.45
CA THR A 233 -25.50 14.58 -0.46
C THR A 233 -26.99 14.34 -0.22
N SER A 234 -27.51 14.82 0.91
CA SER A 234 -28.95 14.96 1.08
C SER A 234 -29.39 16.09 0.15
N SER A 235 -30.05 15.74 -0.95
CA SER A 235 -30.78 16.67 -1.81
C SER A 235 -31.89 17.33 -0.99
N SER A 236 -31.56 18.39 -0.26
CA SER A 236 -32.51 19.30 0.36
C SER A 236 -32.01 20.72 0.14
N SER A 237 -32.15 21.19 -1.10
CA SER A 237 -32.09 22.59 -1.47
C SER A 237 -33.31 23.30 -0.86
N SER A 238 -33.18 23.80 0.36
CA SER A 238 -33.96 24.93 0.83
C SER A 238 -33.01 26.11 1.00
N SER A 239 -32.90 26.87 -0.08
CA SER A 239 -32.41 28.24 -0.10
C SER A 239 -33.15 29.07 0.95
N SER A 240 -32.41 29.59 1.94
CA SER A 240 -32.82 30.80 2.65
C SER A 240 -31.68 31.80 2.56
N SER A 241 -31.86 32.70 1.61
CA SER A 241 -31.16 33.97 1.45
C SER A 241 -31.72 35.01 2.42
N SER A 242 -30.85 35.67 3.17
CA SER A 242 -30.99 37.08 3.58
C SER A 242 -29.58 37.58 3.94
N SER A 243 -28.88 38.26 3.02
CA SER A 243 -28.93 39.70 2.73
C SER A 243 -28.45 40.60 3.90
N SER A 244 -27.16 40.97 3.81
CA SER A 244 -26.63 42.35 3.83
C SER A 244 -27.09 43.37 4.89
N ALA A 245 -26.13 43.96 5.63
CA ALA A 245 -25.78 45.38 5.50
C ALA A 245 -24.70 45.81 6.51
N ALA A 246 -23.87 46.75 6.07
CA ALA A 246 -22.80 47.42 6.81
C ALA A 246 -23.33 48.43 7.83
N GLY A 247 -22.50 48.78 8.83
CA GLY A 247 -22.67 49.98 9.65
C GLY A 247 -21.90 49.95 10.98
N SER A 248 -20.73 50.60 11.03
CA SER A 248 -20.13 51.15 12.27
C SER A 248 -21.00 52.31 12.78
N PRO A 249 -21.04 52.66 14.10
CA PRO A 249 -20.01 53.54 14.66
C PRO A 249 -19.69 53.40 16.19
N SER A 250 -18.49 53.89 16.54
CA SER A 250 -18.00 54.58 17.76
C SER A 250 -18.50 54.26 19.20
N ALA A 251 -17.51 53.86 20.03
CA ALA A 251 -17.13 54.33 21.38
C ALA A 251 -18.18 54.76 22.43
N SER A 252 -18.17 54.10 23.60
CA SER A 252 -17.84 54.69 24.91
C SER A 252 -17.91 53.65 26.06
N THR A 253 -17.36 54.06 27.18
CA THR A 253 -16.84 53.38 28.39
C THR A 253 -17.83 52.76 29.39
N ALA A 254 -17.25 51.84 30.19
CA ALA A 254 -17.45 51.57 31.63
C ALA A 254 -18.27 50.35 32.08
N ASP A 255 -17.59 49.55 32.91
CA ASP A 255 -18.00 48.66 34.01
C ASP A 255 -19.47 48.26 34.21
N ALA A 256 -19.72 46.95 34.20
CA ALA A 256 -20.21 46.16 35.34
C ALA A 256 -20.66 44.75 34.88
N ALA A 257 -20.26 43.72 35.63
CA ALA A 257 -20.72 42.33 35.48
C ALA A 257 -22.25 42.24 35.64
N PRO A 258 -22.93 41.22 35.04
CA PRO A 258 -23.15 39.99 35.81
C PRO A 258 -23.34 38.67 35.00
N SER A 259 -23.22 37.57 35.76
CA SER A 259 -23.96 36.30 35.68
C SER A 259 -23.98 35.47 34.37
N SER A 260 -23.32 34.31 34.47
CA SER A 260 -23.80 32.99 34.05
C SER A 260 -25.02 32.92 33.13
N ASN A 261 -24.76 32.69 31.85
CA ASN A 261 -25.62 31.88 31.00
C ASN A 261 -24.73 31.02 30.10
N GLY A 262 -24.41 29.81 30.60
CA GLY A 262 -23.77 28.76 29.83
C GLY A 262 -24.74 28.23 28.80
N SER A 263 -24.99 29.01 27.75
CA SER A 263 -25.67 28.57 26.55
C SER A 263 -24.81 27.49 25.91
N SER A 264 -25.16 26.23 26.19
CA SER A 264 -24.68 25.06 25.48
C SER A 264 -24.98 25.27 24.00
N SER A 265 -23.99 25.81 23.29
CA SER A 265 -23.98 25.93 21.85
C SER A 265 -23.90 24.49 21.34
N SER A 266 -25.07 23.89 21.13
CA SER A 266 -25.17 22.63 20.39
C SER A 266 -24.79 22.94 18.95
N ASN A 267 -23.48 23.03 18.70
CA ASN A 267 -22.92 22.76 17.39
C ASN A 267 -23.37 21.33 17.07
N SER A 268 -24.50 21.22 16.40
CA SER A 268 -24.97 20.02 15.72
C SER A 268 -23.98 19.79 14.58
N SER A 269 -22.78 19.36 14.96
CA SER A 269 -21.75 18.83 14.08
C SER A 269 -22.43 17.76 13.25
N LYS A 270 -22.78 18.11 12.01
CA LYS A 270 -23.26 17.18 11.00
C LYS A 270 -22.20 16.10 10.91
N ARG A 271 -22.43 14.98 11.61
CA ARG A 271 -21.54 13.84 11.56
C ARG A 271 -21.46 13.40 10.11
N PRO A 272 -20.26 13.02 9.63
CA PRO A 272 -20.12 12.49 8.28
C PRO A 272 -21.04 11.27 8.16
N ALA A 273 -21.71 11.16 7.02
CA ALA A 273 -22.61 10.03 6.76
C ALA A 273 -21.82 8.73 6.60
N ALA A 274 -20.63 8.85 6.03
CA ALA A 274 -19.69 7.75 5.88
C ALA A 274 -18.24 8.23 6.08
N ARG A 275 -17.36 7.31 6.48
CA ARG A 275 -15.92 7.56 6.61
C ARG A 275 -15.14 6.47 5.89
N VAL A 276 -14.22 6.88 5.03
CA VAL A 276 -13.31 5.98 4.31
C VAL A 276 -11.95 6.00 4.99
N PHE A 277 -11.39 4.84 5.30
CA PHE A 277 -10.03 4.69 5.82
C PHE A 277 -9.14 4.07 4.75
N PHE A 278 -7.96 4.64 4.53
CA PHE A 278 -7.04 4.17 3.49
C PHE A 278 -5.91 3.36 4.10
N HIS A 279 -5.72 2.13 3.64
CA HIS A 279 -4.57 1.30 3.97
C HIS A 279 -3.58 1.25 2.82
N LEU A 280 -2.29 1.30 3.14
CA LEU A 280 -1.21 1.17 2.17
C LEU A 280 -0.85 -0.30 1.97
N ALA A 281 -0.73 -0.71 0.72
CA ALA A 281 -0.31 -2.05 0.35
C ALA A 281 0.71 -2.00 -0.79
N GLN A 282 1.69 -2.89 -0.75
CA GLN A 282 2.79 -2.94 -1.71
C GLN A 282 2.74 -4.24 -2.50
N VAL A 283 2.94 -4.15 -3.81
CA VAL A 283 3.16 -5.33 -4.64
C VAL A 283 4.54 -5.92 -4.34
N VAL A 284 4.60 -7.19 -3.91
CA VAL A 284 5.87 -7.84 -3.49
C VAL A 284 6.45 -8.71 -4.59
N ASN A 285 5.59 -9.38 -5.34
CA ASN A 285 5.99 -10.18 -6.49
C ASN A 285 5.29 -9.60 -7.70
N ASP A 286 6.02 -9.50 -8.82
CA ASP A 286 5.57 -8.86 -10.06
C ASP A 286 4.90 -9.87 -11.01
N PRO A 287 3.60 -10.21 -10.88
CA PRO A 287 2.86 -10.47 -12.09
C PRO A 287 2.73 -9.09 -12.74
N TRP A 288 3.57 -8.82 -13.74
CA TRP A 288 3.50 -7.62 -14.56
C TRP A 288 2.15 -7.42 -15.28
N GLU A 289 1.23 -8.37 -15.09
CA GLU A 289 -0.11 -8.49 -15.60
C GLU A 289 -1.03 -8.74 -14.41
N VAL A 290 -1.65 -7.67 -13.92
CA VAL A 290 -2.78 -7.76 -12.98
C VAL A 290 -4.04 -7.66 -13.82
N SER A 291 -4.79 -8.75 -13.91
CA SER A 291 -6.10 -8.78 -14.53
C SER A 291 -7.19 -8.46 -13.51
N LEU A 292 -8.24 -7.80 -13.97
CA LEU A 292 -9.46 -7.68 -13.18
C LEU A 292 -10.08 -9.06 -13.00
N GLN A 293 -10.60 -9.32 -11.81
CA GLN A 293 -11.42 -10.49 -11.61
C GLN A 293 -12.75 -10.30 -12.36
N GLU A 294 -13.20 -11.31 -13.12
CA GLU A 294 -14.44 -11.25 -13.92
C GLU A 294 -15.68 -10.97 -13.06
N SER A 295 -15.63 -11.37 -11.78
CA SER A 295 -16.66 -11.12 -10.78
C SER A 295 -16.51 -9.78 -10.04
N SER A 296 -15.51 -8.97 -10.39
CA SER A 296 -15.31 -7.67 -9.73
C SER A 296 -16.39 -6.67 -10.14
N SER A 297 -16.71 -5.75 -9.23
CA SER A 297 -17.57 -4.60 -9.50
C SER A 297 -16.90 -3.53 -10.39
N ALA A 298 -15.67 -3.79 -10.84
CA ALA A 298 -14.88 -2.90 -11.65
C ALA A 298 -14.95 -3.24 -13.14
N SER A 299 -14.98 -2.22 -13.99
CA SER A 299 -14.90 -2.42 -15.44
C SER A 299 -13.49 -2.26 -15.99
N GLU A 300 -12.69 -1.37 -15.41
CA GLU A 300 -11.35 -1.01 -15.89
C GLU A 300 -10.38 -0.79 -14.72
N LEU A 301 -9.10 -1.04 -15.00
CA LEU A 301 -7.98 -0.91 -14.08
C LEU A 301 -6.93 0.02 -14.69
N ALA A 302 -6.36 0.91 -13.87
CA ALA A 302 -5.28 1.80 -14.29
C ALA A 302 -4.19 1.90 -13.22
N TRP A 303 -2.94 1.78 -13.64
CA TRP A 303 -1.73 1.97 -12.84
C TRP A 303 -1.17 3.36 -13.09
N VAL A 304 -1.44 4.30 -12.19
CA VAL A 304 -1.29 5.73 -12.44
C VAL A 304 -0.12 6.28 -11.62
N GLY A 305 0.69 7.15 -12.23
CA GLY A 305 1.75 7.88 -11.53
C GLY A 305 1.18 9.07 -10.76
N LYS A 306 1.93 9.58 -9.77
CA LYS A 306 1.50 10.70 -8.90
C LYS A 306 0.99 11.93 -9.67
N GLU A 307 1.67 12.30 -10.76
CA GLU A 307 1.30 13.46 -11.58
C GLU A 307 0.03 13.23 -12.42
N GLU A 308 -0.27 11.98 -12.76
CA GLU A 308 -1.42 11.62 -13.60
C GLU A 308 -2.70 11.44 -12.79
N LEU A 309 -2.63 11.37 -11.45
CA LEU A 309 -3.79 11.17 -10.57
C LEU A 309 -4.93 12.16 -10.84
N GLY A 310 -4.61 13.40 -11.23
CA GLY A 310 -5.60 14.43 -11.53
C GLY A 310 -6.43 14.21 -12.79
N GLN A 311 -6.02 13.30 -13.67
CA GLN A 311 -6.79 12.96 -14.87
C GLN A 311 -7.90 11.94 -14.56
N TYR A 312 -7.74 11.18 -13.48
CA TYR A 312 -8.65 10.09 -13.11
C TYR A 312 -9.55 10.47 -11.93
N LEU A 313 -8.98 11.04 -10.88
CA LEU A 313 -9.72 11.41 -9.67
C LEU A 313 -10.44 12.74 -9.86
N GLN A 314 -11.77 12.68 -9.97
CA GLN A 314 -12.63 13.86 -10.11
C GLN A 314 -12.90 14.56 -8.78
N ASP A 315 -12.89 13.82 -7.67
CA ASP A 315 -13.08 14.39 -6.34
C ASP A 315 -11.81 15.12 -5.87
N GLU A 316 -11.90 16.45 -5.77
CA GLU A 316 -10.81 17.32 -5.33
C GLU A 316 -10.32 16.97 -3.91
N ALA A 317 -11.23 16.58 -3.01
CA ALA A 317 -10.85 16.23 -1.64
C ALA A 317 -10.04 14.93 -1.61
N LEU A 318 -10.48 13.93 -2.38
CA LEU A 318 -9.76 12.66 -2.55
C LEU A 318 -8.41 12.87 -3.23
N LEU A 319 -8.35 13.73 -4.25
CA LEU A 319 -7.12 14.05 -4.98
C LEU A 319 -6.10 14.79 -4.10
N ALA A 320 -6.53 15.77 -3.32
CA ALA A 320 -5.67 16.48 -2.38
C ALA A 320 -5.14 15.53 -1.30
N LEU A 321 -5.99 14.62 -0.81
CA LEU A 321 -5.60 13.59 0.14
C LEU A 321 -4.59 12.61 -0.47
N ALA A 322 -4.85 12.13 -1.69
CA ALA A 322 -3.97 11.21 -2.41
C ALA A 322 -2.58 11.83 -2.66
N ARG A 323 -2.51 13.12 -3.05
CA ARG A 323 -1.23 13.84 -3.24
C ARG A 323 -0.42 14.00 -1.95
N LYS A 324 -1.09 14.03 -0.79
CA LYS A 324 -0.45 14.09 0.53
C LYS A 324 0.03 12.72 1.01
N MET A 325 -0.69 11.66 0.63
CA MET A 325 -0.40 10.28 1.00
C MET A 325 0.71 9.62 0.17
N LEU A 326 0.82 9.99 -1.11
CA LEU A 326 1.69 9.36 -2.11
C LEU A 326 2.93 10.20 -2.41
#